data_AF-A0A1V8NT64-F1
#
_entry.id   AF-A0A1V8NT64-F1
#
_cell.length_a   1.000
_cell.length_b   1.000
_cell.length_c   1.000
_cell.angle_alpha   90.00
_cell.angle_beta   90.00
_cell.angle_gamma   90.00
#
_symmetry.space_group_name_H-M   'P 1'
#
loop_
_entity.id
_entity.type
_entity.pdbx_description
1 polymer ?
#
loop_
_entity_poly.entity_id
_entity_poly.type
_entity_poly.pdbx_seq_one_letter_code
_entity_poly.pdbx_strand_id
1 'polypeptide(L)'
;MDESSFNDRRLGRRFREIMENFWNNIGNTIPFACQDCAGTKAAYRFLSNPHVDESAILKGHFESTRQRVATQIYSDFYHNKLI
;
A
#
# COMPACT_ATOMS: atom_id res chain seq x y z
N MET A 1 -3.70 -0.75 -6.38
CA MET A 1 -2.67 -1.71 -5.91
C MET A 1 -2.91 -3.05 -6.58
N ASP A 2 -1.86 -3.63 -7.16
CA ASP A 2 -1.91 -4.94 -7.81
C ASP A 2 -2.00 -6.05 -6.76
N GLU A 3 -3.08 -6.86 -6.82
CA GLU A 3 -3.32 -8.00 -5.92
C GLU A 3 -2.23 -9.08 -6.03
N SER A 4 -1.44 -9.07 -7.11
CA SER A 4 -0.33 -10.00 -7.35
C SER A 4 0.88 -9.77 -6.44
N SER A 5 0.91 -8.64 -5.70
CA SER A 5 2.02 -8.31 -4.79
C SER A 5 2.16 -9.31 -3.64
N PHE A 6 1.09 -10.06 -3.34
CA PHE A 6 1.10 -11.14 -2.35
C PHE A 6 0.96 -12.50 -3.02
N ASN A 7 1.56 -13.53 -2.41
CA ASN A 7 1.47 -14.92 -2.88
C ASN A 7 0.03 -15.49 -2.82
N ASP A 8 -0.88 -14.86 -2.07
CA ASP A 8 -2.31 -15.18 -2.03
C ASP A 8 -3.14 -13.92 -2.33
N ARG A 9 -4.00 -14.00 -3.35
CA ARG A 9 -4.88 -12.90 -3.76
C ARG A 9 -5.83 -12.42 -2.66
N ARG A 10 -6.20 -13.30 -1.73
CA ARG A 10 -7.04 -12.95 -0.56
C ARG A 10 -6.29 -12.00 0.37
N LEU A 11 -4.96 -12.13 0.47
CA LEU A 11 -4.13 -11.18 1.21
C LEU A 11 -4.10 -9.82 0.51
N GLY A 12 -3.98 -9.78 -0.81
CA GLY A 12 -4.05 -8.54 -1.57
C GLY A 12 -5.39 -7.79 -1.39
N ARG A 13 -6.52 -8.51 -1.42
CA ARG A 13 -7.84 -7.91 -1.13
C ARG A 13 -7.93 -7.40 0.30
N ARG A 14 -7.49 -8.21 1.27
CA ARG A 14 -7.50 -7.83 2.68
C ARG A 14 -6.64 -6.59 2.94
N PHE A 15 -5.46 -6.53 2.33
CA PHE A 15 -4.56 -5.38 2.44
C PHE A 15 -5.24 -4.10 1.97
N ARG A 16 -5.93 -4.15 0.82
CA ARG A 16 -6.67 -3.00 0.28
C ARG A 16 -7.71 -2.50 1.27
N GLU A 17 -8.55 -3.38 1.81
CA GLU A 17 -9.58 -3.03 2.79
C GLU A 17 -8.98 -2.39 4.05
N ILE A 18 -7.89 -2.96 4.58
CA ILE A 18 -7.20 -2.41 5.76
C ILE A 18 -6.63 -1.02 5.46
N MET A 19 -5.98 -0.84 4.30
CA MET A 19 -5.39 0.44 3.92
C MET A 19 -6.45 1.52 3.70
N GLU A 20 -7.60 1.19 3.12
CA GLU A 20 -8.72 2.14 2.99
C GLU A 20 -9.21 2.62 4.36
N ASN A 21 -9.38 1.69 5.31
CA ASN A 21 -9.77 2.03 6.68
C ASN A 21 -8.73 2.91 7.38
N PHE A 22 -7.44 2.62 7.20
CA PHE A 22 -6.36 3.39 7.81
C PHE A 22 -6.22 4.77 7.18
N TRP A 23 -6.35 4.88 5.85
CA TRP A 23 -6.30 6.14 5.13
C TRP A 23 -7.40 7.10 5.58
N ASN A 24 -8.61 6.59 5.83
CA ASN A 24 -9.73 7.40 6.31
C ASN A 24 -9.61 7.80 7.78
N ASN A 25 -8.72 7.16 8.55
CA ASN A 25 -8.61 7.33 10.01
C ASN A 25 -7.14 7.51 10.45
N ILE A 26 -6.32 8.21 9.66
CA ILE A 26 -4.90 8.41 9.94
C ILE A 26 -4.69 8.96 11.35
N GLY A 27 -3.71 8.40 12.07
CA GLY A 27 -3.37 8.78 13.44
C GLY A 27 -4.20 8.09 14.53
N ASN A 28 -5.26 7.37 14.16
CA ASN A 28 -6.02 6.58 15.12
C ASN A 28 -5.44 5.18 15.32
N THR A 29 -5.87 4.53 16.39
CA THR A 29 -5.51 3.13 16.66
C THR A 29 -6.18 2.18 15.65
N ILE A 30 -5.60 1.00 15.43
CA ILE A 30 -6.16 -0.02 14.53
C ILE A 30 -7.63 -0.35 14.87
N PRO A 31 -8.02 -0.60 16.13
CA PRO A 31 -9.42 -0.87 16.46
C PRO A 31 -10.36 0.29 16.11
N PHE A 32 -9.90 1.53 16.29
CA PHE A 32 -10.69 2.72 15.93
C PHE A 32 -10.86 2.84 14.41
N ALA A 33 -9.79 2.62 13.65
CA ALA A 33 -9.83 2.68 12.19
C ALA A 33 -10.72 1.60 11.56
N CYS A 34 -10.80 0.41 12.18
CA CYS A 34 -11.61 -0.70 11.67
C CYS A 34 -13.10 -0.63 12.05
N GLN A 35 -13.46 0.15 13.07
CA GLN A 35 -14.83 0.43 13.55
C GLN A 35 -15.72 -0.78 13.91
N ASP A 36 -15.24 -2.01 13.72
CA ASP A 36 -15.89 -3.23 14.16
C ASP A 36 -14.87 -4.30 14.63
N CYS A 37 -15.37 -5.32 15.32
CA CYS A 37 -14.54 -6.40 15.87
C CYS A 37 -13.98 -7.33 14.78
N ALA A 38 -14.71 -7.53 13.68
CA ALA A 38 -14.31 -8.44 12.61
C ALA A 38 -13.13 -7.85 11.81
N GLY A 39 -13.20 -6.58 11.43
CA GLY A 39 -12.17 -5.79 10.79
C GLY A 39 -10.94 -5.65 11.68
N THR A 40 -11.13 -5.38 12.98
CA THR A 40 -10.00 -5.34 13.94
C THR A 40 -9.25 -6.67 13.98
N LYS A 41 -9.98 -7.79 14.11
CA LYS A 41 -9.36 -9.13 14.08
C LYS A 41 -8.70 -9.42 12.73
N ALA A 42 -9.32 -9.01 11.63
CA ALA A 42 -8.77 -9.22 10.30
C ALA A 42 -7.47 -8.43 10.09
N ALA A 43 -7.41 -7.18 10.59
CA ALA A 43 -6.21 -6.36 10.57
C ALA A 43 -5.07 -7.00 11.36
N TYR A 44 -5.31 -7.39 12.61
CA TYR A 44 -4.28 -8.07 13.41
C TYR A 44 -3.84 -9.40 12.81
N ARG A 45 -4.77 -10.23 12.31
CA ARG A 45 -4.44 -11.50 11.64
C ARG A 45 -3.66 -11.29 10.35
N PHE A 46 -3.92 -10.20 9.63
CA PHE A 46 -3.15 -9.86 8.44
C PHE A 46 -1.73 -9.46 8.81
N LEU A 47 -1.58 -8.57 9.79
CA LEU A 47 -0.27 -8.08 10.26
C LEU A 47 0.58 -9.16 10.95
N SER A 48 -0.04 -10.18 11.55
CA SER A 48 0.66 -11.32 12.15
C SER A 48 0.77 -12.54 11.24
N ASN A 49 0.38 -12.42 9.96
CA ASN A 49 0.40 -13.55 9.04
C ASN A 49 1.83 -13.87 8.59
N PRO A 50 2.36 -15.09 8.78
CA PRO A 50 3.72 -15.44 8.36
C PRO A 50 3.94 -15.42 6.84
N HIS A 51 2.87 -15.37 6.05
CA HIS A 51 2.92 -15.23 4.59
C HIS A 51 2.82 -13.77 4.11
N VAL A 52 2.70 -12.81 5.04
CA VAL A 52 2.76 -11.38 4.74
C VAL A 52 4.15 -10.89 5.14
N ASP A 53 4.91 -10.48 4.14
CA ASP A 53 6.23 -9.87 4.32
C ASP A 53 6.15 -8.35 4.08
N GLU A 54 6.91 -7.58 4.85
CA GLU A 54 7.02 -6.12 4.68
C GLU A 54 7.50 -5.79 3.27
N SER A 55 8.41 -6.59 2.70
CA SER A 55 8.89 -6.37 1.33
C SER A 55 7.76 -6.42 0.30
N ALA A 56 6.78 -7.33 0.49
CA ALA A 56 5.61 -7.46 -0.37
C ALA A 56 4.69 -6.24 -0.28
N ILE A 57 4.56 -5.67 0.93
CA ILE A 57 3.80 -4.43 1.16
C ILE A 57 4.50 -3.25 0.47
N LEU A 58 5.81 -3.08 0.70
CA LEU A 58 6.55 -1.89 0.25
C LEU A 58 6.94 -1.90 -1.24
N LYS A 59 7.02 -3.06 -1.87
CA LYS A 59 7.40 -3.20 -3.29
C LYS A 59 6.60 -2.27 -4.20
N GLY A 60 5.27 -2.23 -4.04
CA GLY A 60 4.40 -1.35 -4.82
C GLY A 60 4.67 0.14 -4.61
N HIS A 61 5.02 0.53 -3.38
CA HIS A 61 5.35 1.91 -3.04
C HIS A 61 6.69 2.34 -3.64
N PHE A 62 7.70 1.48 -3.61
CA PHE A 62 8.99 1.75 -4.23
C PHE A 62 8.87 1.86 -5.75
N GLU A 63 8.15 0.94 -6.38
CA GLU A 63 7.91 0.99 -7.83
C GLU A 63 7.20 2.28 -8.24
N SER A 64 6.13 2.64 -7.52
CA SER A 64 5.40 3.90 -7.75
C SER A 64 6.30 5.12 -7.56
N THR A 65 7.22 5.08 -6.60
CA THR A 65 8.17 6.19 -6.34
C THR A 65 9.21 6.28 -7.45
N ARG A 66 9.78 5.16 -7.90
CA ARG A 66 10.70 5.11 -9.05
C ARG A 66 10.05 5.67 -10.31
N GLN A 67 8.80 5.29 -10.59
CA GLN A 67 8.06 5.79 -11.73
C GLN A 67 7.85 7.31 -11.67
N ARG A 68 7.42 7.85 -10.52
CA ARG A 68 7.28 9.31 -10.35
C ARG A 68 8.58 10.07 -10.59
N VAL A 69 9.68 9.58 -10.02
CA VAL A 69 11.01 10.19 -10.20
C VAL A 69 11.43 10.12 -11.67
N ALA A 70 11.27 8.98 -12.33
CA ALA A 70 11.59 8.85 -13.75
C ALA A 70 10.77 9.80 -14.62
N THR A 71 9.44 9.87 -14.40
CA THR A 71 8.56 10.79 -15.12
C THR A 71 8.99 12.24 -14.95
N GLN A 72 9.37 12.65 -13.73
CA GLN A 72 9.87 14.00 -13.47
C GLN A 72 11.19 14.28 -14.20
N ILE A 73 12.14 13.33 -14.17
CA ILE A 73 13.42 13.46 -14.88
C ILE A 73 13.19 13.60 -16.38
N TYR A 74 12.27 12.81 -16.95
CA TYR A 74 11.92 12.94 -18.37
C TYR A 74 11.32 14.31 -18.66
N SER A 75 10.36 14.80 -17.88
CA SER A 75 9.79 16.14 -18.10
C SER A 75 10.84 17.25 -18.02
N ASP A 76 11.75 17.19 -17.04
CA ASP A 76 12.79 18.19 -16.84
C ASP A 76 13.83 18.18 -17.98
N PHE A 77 14.16 16.98 -18.49
CA PHE A 77 15.05 16.83 -19.64
C PHE A 77 14.42 17.39 -20.92
N TYR A 78 13.14 17.09 -21.19
CA TYR A 78 12.47 17.60 -22.39
C TYR A 78 12.12 19.09 -22.31
N HIS A 79 11.83 19.61 -21.13
CA HIS A 79 11.58 21.04 -20.92
C HIS A 79 12.86 21.88 -21.09
N ASN A 80 14.01 21.44 -20.58
CA ASN A 80 15.29 22.15 -20.72
C ASN A 80 15.96 22.01 -22.10
N LYS A 81 15.43 21.18 -23.01
CA LYS A 81 15.97 21.00 -24.37
C LYS A 81 15.29 21.87 -25.43
N LEU A 82 14.25 22.61 -25.06
CA LEU A 82 13.43 23.47 -25.92
C LEU A 82 13.65 24.98 -25.67
N ILE A 83 14.66 25.35 -24.89
CA ILE A 83 15.09 26.73 -24.62
C ILE A 83 16.55 26.88 -25.04
#